data_AF-A0A958CTC3-F1
#
_entry.id   AF-A0A958CTC3-F1
#
_cell.length_a   1.000
_cell.length_b   1.000
_cell.length_c   1.000
_cell.angle_alpha   90.00
_cell.angle_beta   90.00
_cell.angle_gamma   90.00
#
_symmetry.space_group_name_H-M   'P 1'
#
loop_
_entity.id
_entity.type
_entity.pdbx_description
1 polymer ?
#
loop_
_entity_poly.entity_id
_entity_poly.type
_entity_poly.pdbx_seq_one_letter_code
_entity_poly.pdbx_strand_id
1 'polypeptide(L)'
;MIRILGMLAIPLLLLVAAGGVAASGVATVNVAQERPGQPIVVRWSTETEVNTAGFNVYRALSEDGPWTKINTSLIPGSPDPIRGGSYEFTDSDVLAGVTYWYELEEVELGGQATRLERTKAVAKGQGLGSLPCGSALLALGALGMVMTRRGKRDATR
;
A
#
# COMPACT_ATOMS: atom_id res chain seq x y z
N MET A 1 21.51 59.75 35.66
CA MET A 1 21.89 59.12 34.39
C MET A 1 21.72 57.62 34.55
N ILE A 2 20.61 57.06 34.07
CA ILE A 2 20.21 55.66 34.28
C ILE A 2 20.78 54.83 33.13
N ARG A 3 21.70 53.89 33.43
CA ARG A 3 22.15 52.89 32.46
C ARG A 3 21.39 51.60 32.71
N ILE A 4 20.36 51.37 31.89
CA ILE A 4 19.66 50.07 31.83
C ILE A 4 20.60 49.10 31.11
N LEU A 5 21.40 48.37 31.87
CA LEU A 5 22.21 47.27 31.36
C LEU A 5 21.31 46.04 31.26
N GLY A 6 21.05 45.61 30.03
CA GLY A 6 20.14 44.52 29.72
C GLY A 6 20.60 43.18 30.27
N MET A 7 19.71 42.49 30.97
CA MET A 7 19.78 41.06 31.19
C MET A 7 18.48 40.45 30.68
N LEU A 8 18.42 40.22 29.37
CA LEU A 8 17.44 39.31 28.80
C LEU A 8 18.00 37.91 29.01
N ALA A 9 17.54 37.26 30.07
CA ALA A 9 17.75 35.83 30.27
C ALA A 9 16.99 35.10 29.16
N ILE A 10 17.67 34.76 28.07
CA ILE A 10 17.14 33.84 27.08
C ILE A 10 17.27 32.45 27.70
N PRO A 11 16.17 31.74 28.00
CA PRO A 11 16.27 30.38 28.51
C PRO A 11 16.90 29.53 27.41
N LEU A 12 17.94 28.78 27.79
CA LEU A 12 18.56 27.72 26.99
C LEU A 12 17.47 26.71 26.63
N LEU A 13 16.87 26.86 25.45
CA LEU A 13 15.97 25.85 24.91
C LEU A 13 16.83 24.66 24.50
N LEU A 14 16.84 23.65 25.35
CA LEU A 14 17.36 22.33 25.04
C LEU A 14 16.44 21.71 24.00
N LEU A 15 16.69 21.96 22.71
CA LEU A 15 16.05 21.17 21.66
C LEU A 15 16.70 19.79 21.68
N VAL A 16 16.03 18.87 22.37
CA VAL A 16 16.23 17.44 22.21
C VAL A 16 16.26 17.15 20.70
N ALA A 17 17.30 16.46 20.25
CA ALA A 17 17.47 16.04 18.86
C ALA A 17 16.18 15.39 18.36
N ALA A 18 15.41 16.14 17.57
CA ALA A 18 14.20 15.65 16.96
C ALA A 18 14.58 14.94 15.65
N GLY A 19 14.38 13.63 15.65
CA GLY A 19 14.32 12.80 14.45
C GLY A 19 15.70 12.49 13.87
N GLY A 20 16.21 11.31 14.18
CA GLY A 20 17.21 10.69 13.32
C GLY A 20 16.68 10.67 11.90
N VAL A 21 17.50 11.12 10.96
CA VAL A 21 17.20 11.02 9.53
C VAL A 21 17.31 9.54 9.18
N ALA A 22 16.20 8.79 9.31
CA ALA A 22 16.08 7.45 8.75
C ALA A 22 15.84 7.60 7.24
N ALA A 23 16.88 8.02 6.52
CA ALA A 23 16.85 8.06 5.07
C ALA A 23 17.24 6.68 4.55
N SER A 24 16.36 5.68 4.70
CA SER A 24 16.39 4.50 3.85
C SER A 24 15.80 4.94 2.51
N GLY A 25 16.71 5.27 1.57
CA GLY A 25 16.36 5.65 0.22
C GLY A 25 15.88 4.43 -0.54
N VAL A 26 14.57 4.17 -0.52
CA VAL A 26 13.96 3.23 -1.46
C VAL A 26 14.11 3.82 -2.86
N ALA A 27 14.98 3.23 -3.67
CA ALA A 27 15.37 3.80 -4.96
C ALA A 27 14.30 3.61 -6.03
N THR A 28 13.55 2.52 -5.99
CA THR A 28 12.49 2.24 -6.97
C THR A 28 11.48 1.24 -6.41
N VAL A 29 10.19 1.53 -6.57
CA VAL A 29 9.11 0.56 -6.37
C VAL A 29 8.49 0.24 -7.73
N ASN A 30 8.58 -1.02 -8.14
CA ASN A 30 8.01 -1.54 -9.37
C ASN A 30 6.85 -2.47 -9.03
N VAL A 31 5.68 -2.18 -9.60
CA VAL A 31 4.50 -3.03 -9.43
C VAL A 31 4.00 -3.45 -10.79
N ALA A 32 4.00 -4.75 -11.04
CA ALA A 32 3.62 -5.29 -12.32
C ALA A 32 3.03 -6.70 -12.20
N GLN A 33 2.20 -7.04 -13.17
CA GLN A 33 1.79 -8.40 -13.43
C GLN A 33 2.61 -8.93 -14.61
N GLU A 34 3.33 -10.04 -14.44
CA GLU A 34 4.22 -10.56 -15.49
C GLU A 34 3.46 -11.17 -16.66
N ARG A 35 2.34 -11.86 -16.38
CA ARG A 35 1.44 -12.41 -17.39
C ARG A 35 -0.02 -12.22 -16.97
N PRO A 36 -0.95 -12.11 -17.94
CA PRO A 36 -2.36 -12.08 -17.60
C PRO A 36 -2.78 -13.31 -16.79
N GLY A 37 -3.68 -13.11 -15.83
CA GLY A 37 -4.15 -14.12 -14.89
C GLY A 37 -3.14 -14.56 -13.82
N GLN A 38 -1.98 -13.90 -13.70
CA GLN A 38 -1.04 -14.13 -12.61
C GLN A 38 -1.23 -13.13 -11.46
N PRO A 39 -0.65 -13.37 -10.28
CA PRO A 39 -0.54 -12.38 -9.22
C PRO A 39 0.10 -11.06 -9.68
N ILE A 40 -0.18 -9.98 -8.96
CA ILE A 40 0.62 -8.75 -9.06
C ILE A 40 1.85 -8.92 -8.17
N VAL A 41 3.00 -8.50 -8.67
CA VAL A 41 4.26 -8.55 -7.93
C VAL A 41 4.73 -7.13 -7.63
N VAL A 42 4.95 -6.85 -6.35
CA VAL A 42 5.52 -5.60 -5.83
C VAL A 42 6.99 -5.85 -5.55
N ARG A 43 7.87 -5.12 -6.24
CA ARG A 43 9.33 -5.22 -6.10
C ARG A 43 9.90 -3.88 -5.70
N TRP A 44 10.84 -3.89 -4.78
CA TRP A 44 11.57 -2.68 -4.42
C TRP A 44 13.01 -3.00 -4.04
N SER A 45 13.84 -1.97 -4.09
CA SER A 45 15.22 -2.03 -3.63
C SER A 45 15.55 -0.79 -2.82
N THR A 46 16.38 -0.98 -1.82
CA THR A 46 16.92 0.07 -0.95
C THR A 46 18.43 0.18 -1.19
N GLU A 47 18.96 1.39 -1.06
CA GLU A 47 20.42 1.59 -1.12
C GLU A 47 21.07 1.35 0.25
N THR A 48 20.39 1.78 1.31
CA THR A 48 20.79 1.60 2.71
C THR A 48 19.55 1.43 3.58
N GLU A 49 19.72 0.77 4.72
CA GLU A 49 18.66 0.37 5.65
C GLU A 49 19.11 0.57 7.11
N VAL A 50 19.89 1.62 7.35
CA VAL A 50 20.33 1.96 8.70
C VAL A 50 19.09 2.25 9.56
N ASN A 51 18.95 1.52 10.65
CA ASN A 51 17.81 1.57 11.58
C ASN A 51 16.48 1.00 11.03
N THR A 52 16.50 0.34 9.87
CA THR A 52 15.31 -0.32 9.32
C THR A 52 15.13 -1.72 9.94
N ALA A 53 13.97 -1.98 10.53
CA ALA A 53 13.56 -3.32 10.96
C ALA A 53 12.99 -4.13 9.79
N GLY A 54 12.27 -3.46 8.88
CA GLY A 54 11.69 -4.10 7.72
C GLY A 54 10.54 -3.31 7.12
N PHE A 55 9.72 -4.00 6.32
CA PHE A 55 8.72 -3.38 5.48
C PHE A 55 7.35 -4.05 5.61
N ASN A 56 6.31 -3.24 5.52
CA ASN A 56 4.95 -3.69 5.25
C ASN A 56 4.50 -3.22 3.86
N VAL A 57 3.58 -3.97 3.27
CA VAL A 57 2.96 -3.67 1.99
C VAL A 57 1.48 -3.39 2.22
N TYR A 58 1.00 -2.27 1.72
CA TYR A 58 -0.39 -1.87 1.77
C TYR A 58 -1.01 -1.85 0.38
N ARG A 59 -2.32 -2.10 0.32
CA ARG A 59 -3.12 -2.07 -0.90
C ARG A 59 -4.43 -1.33 -0.70
N ALA A 60 -4.86 -0.63 -1.74
CA ALA A 60 -6.16 0.02 -1.82
C ALA A 60 -6.79 -0.13 -3.22
N LEU A 61 -8.11 0.05 -3.29
CA LEU A 61 -8.86 0.13 -4.56
C LEU A 61 -8.94 1.56 -5.11
N SER A 62 -8.54 2.55 -4.32
CA SER A 62 -8.46 3.96 -4.73
C SER A 62 -7.17 4.59 -4.19
N GLU A 63 -6.74 5.69 -4.80
CA GLU A 63 -5.51 6.41 -4.41
C GLU A 63 -5.58 6.95 -2.97
N ASP A 64 -6.78 7.32 -2.53
CA ASP A 64 -7.05 7.87 -1.21
C ASP A 64 -7.38 6.79 -0.17
N GLY A 65 -7.41 5.52 -0.58
CA GLY A 65 -7.72 4.39 0.28
C GLY A 65 -9.18 3.90 0.19
N PRO A 66 -9.69 3.18 1.21
CA PRO A 66 -8.98 2.78 2.42
C PRO A 66 -7.80 1.84 2.13
N TRP A 67 -6.72 2.00 2.88
CA TRP A 67 -5.50 1.19 2.76
C TRP A 67 -5.53 0.00 3.72
N THR A 68 -5.23 -1.19 3.20
CA THR A 68 -5.17 -2.44 3.96
C THR A 68 -3.77 -3.02 3.89
N LYS A 69 -3.19 -3.41 5.03
CA LYS A 69 -1.92 -4.15 5.04
C LYS A 69 -2.15 -5.56 4.50
N ILE A 70 -1.32 -6.01 3.56
CA ILE A 70 -1.51 -7.31 2.88
C ILE A 70 -0.44 -8.34 3.20
N ASN A 71 0.70 -7.96 3.78
CA ASN A 71 1.68 -8.92 4.32
C ASN A 71 1.32 -9.33 5.77
N THR A 72 1.40 -10.62 6.05
CA THR A 72 1.08 -11.20 7.38
C THR A 72 2.17 -10.87 8.41
N SER A 73 3.43 -11.04 8.03
CA SER A 73 4.61 -10.74 8.85
C SER A 73 5.41 -9.60 8.23
N LEU A 74 6.09 -8.83 9.08
CA LEU A 74 7.05 -7.82 8.63
C LEU A 74 8.08 -8.48 7.71
N ILE A 75 8.33 -7.88 6.56
CA ILE A 75 9.37 -8.34 5.63
C ILE A 75 10.68 -7.78 6.17
N PRO A 76 11.59 -8.62 6.68
CA PRO A 76 12.76 -8.14 7.39
C PRO A 76 13.66 -7.33 6.47
N GLY A 77 14.27 -6.29 7.03
CA GLY A 77 15.34 -5.55 6.36
C GLY A 77 16.57 -6.42 6.11
N SER A 78 17.51 -5.85 5.36
CA SER A 78 18.74 -6.47 4.93
C SER A 78 19.62 -6.80 6.12
N PRO A 79 20.31 -7.97 6.10
CA PRO A 79 21.33 -8.29 7.09
C PRO A 79 22.57 -7.39 6.98
N ASP A 80 22.75 -6.67 5.86
CA ASP A 80 23.78 -5.64 5.68
C ASP A 80 23.11 -4.27 5.45
N PRO A 81 22.85 -3.50 6.53
CA PRO A 81 22.17 -2.21 6.45
C PRO A 81 22.89 -1.16 5.60
N ILE A 82 24.19 -1.30 5.35
CA ILE A 82 24.95 -0.33 4.55
C ILE A 82 24.77 -0.59 3.05
N ARG A 83 24.37 -1.80 2.66
CA ARG A 83 24.16 -2.18 1.24
C ARG A 83 22.69 -2.25 0.83
N GLY A 84 21.77 -2.10 1.78
CA GLY A 84 20.35 -2.25 1.54
C GLY A 84 20.00 -3.66 1.05
N GLY A 85 18.85 -3.80 0.40
CA GLY A 85 18.32 -5.07 -0.04
C GLY A 85 17.39 -4.95 -1.25
N SER A 86 17.07 -6.10 -1.83
CA SER A 86 16.09 -6.25 -2.91
C SER A 86 15.01 -7.19 -2.45
N TYR A 87 13.76 -6.79 -2.66
CA TYR A 87 12.61 -7.45 -2.07
C TYR A 87 11.51 -7.69 -3.10
N GLU A 88 10.68 -8.67 -2.79
CA GLU A 88 9.50 -9.02 -3.57
C GLU A 88 8.35 -9.40 -2.65
N PHE A 89 7.16 -8.91 -2.98
CA PHE A 89 5.90 -9.35 -2.38
C PHE A 89 4.90 -9.71 -3.48
N THR A 90 4.31 -10.90 -3.39
CA THR A 90 3.34 -11.42 -4.35
C THR A 90 1.92 -11.24 -3.82
N ASP A 91 1.11 -10.43 -4.50
CA ASP A 91 -0.31 -10.27 -4.24
C ASP A 91 -1.15 -11.17 -5.16
N SER A 92 -1.56 -12.32 -4.61
CA SER A 92 -2.37 -13.32 -5.31
C SER A 92 -3.87 -13.04 -5.31
N ASP A 93 -4.36 -12.18 -4.41
CA ASP A 93 -5.79 -11.90 -4.23
C ASP A 93 -6.24 -10.73 -5.11
N VAL A 94 -6.01 -10.86 -6.42
CA VAL A 94 -6.29 -9.81 -7.41
C VAL A 94 -7.33 -10.26 -8.43
N LEU A 95 -8.26 -9.36 -8.75
CA LEU A 95 -9.29 -9.61 -9.75
C LEU A 95 -8.95 -8.93 -11.07
N ALA A 96 -9.12 -9.68 -12.17
CA ALA A 96 -8.91 -9.17 -13.51
C ALA A 96 -9.77 -7.90 -13.79
N GLY A 97 -9.15 -6.91 -14.42
CA GLY A 97 -9.75 -5.62 -14.76
C GLY A 97 -9.72 -4.59 -13.62
N VAL A 98 -9.30 -4.98 -12.40
CA VAL A 98 -9.23 -4.07 -11.25
C VAL A 98 -7.89 -3.35 -11.20
N THR A 99 -7.94 -2.05 -10.92
CA THR A 99 -6.74 -1.25 -10.58
C THR A 99 -6.53 -1.32 -9.07
N TYR A 100 -5.33 -1.69 -8.67
CA TYR A 100 -4.90 -1.70 -7.29
C TYR A 100 -3.80 -0.65 -7.08
N TRP A 101 -3.89 0.06 -5.98
CA TRP A 101 -2.87 0.99 -5.50
C TRP A 101 -2.06 0.31 -4.41
N TYR A 102 -0.76 0.54 -4.41
CA TYR A 102 0.20 -0.05 -3.48
C TYR A 102 1.06 1.03 -2.84
N GLU A 103 1.39 0.81 -1.58
CA GLU A 103 2.23 1.70 -0.78
C GLU A 103 3.10 0.84 0.14
N LEU A 104 4.37 1.19 0.26
CA LEU A 104 5.27 0.57 1.24
C LEU A 104 5.27 1.36 2.53
N GLU A 105 5.39 0.67 3.64
CA GLU A 105 5.67 1.24 4.95
C GLU A 105 6.99 0.69 5.43
N GLU A 106 7.94 1.57 5.71
CA GLU A 106 9.16 1.21 6.41
C GLU A 106 8.90 1.25 7.91
N VAL A 107 9.38 0.23 8.62
CA VAL A 107 9.34 0.15 10.08
C VAL A 107 10.77 0.18 10.60
N GLU A 108 11.06 1.11 11.50
CA GLU A 108 12.36 1.23 12.17
C GLU A 108 12.50 0.24 13.33
N LEU A 109 13.74 -0.03 13.76
CA LEU A 109 14.02 -0.86 14.95
C LEU A 109 13.42 -0.25 16.24
N GLY A 110 13.23 1.07 16.27
CA GLY A 110 12.53 1.79 17.35
C GLY A 110 11.00 1.72 17.28
N GLY A 111 10.42 1.09 16.25
CA GLY A 111 8.98 0.94 16.06
C GLY A 111 8.29 2.13 15.37
N GLN A 112 9.02 3.20 15.04
CA GLN A 112 8.50 4.25 14.18
C GLN A 112 8.22 3.67 12.79
N ALA A 113 7.11 4.09 12.17
CA ALA A 113 6.74 3.67 10.83
C ALA A 113 6.51 4.88 9.93
N THR A 114 6.93 4.75 8.67
CA THR A 114 6.84 5.81 7.66
C THR A 114 6.29 5.23 6.35
N ARG A 115 5.26 5.87 5.79
CA ARG A 115 4.73 5.54 4.46
C ARG A 115 5.59 6.16 3.37
N LEU A 116 5.90 5.35 2.38
CA LEU A 116 6.71 5.72 1.23
C LEU A 116 5.82 6.06 0.03
N GLU A 117 6.44 6.29 -1.11
CA GLU A 117 5.74 6.65 -2.35
C GLU A 117 4.73 5.58 -2.78
N ARG A 118 3.61 6.07 -3.35
CA ARG A 118 2.52 5.22 -3.85
C ARG A 118 2.71 4.90 -5.32
N THR A 119 2.27 3.71 -5.71
CA THR A 119 2.23 3.29 -7.11
C THR A 119 0.99 2.43 -7.36
N LYS A 120 0.72 2.07 -8.61
CA LYS A 120 -0.46 1.29 -8.99
C LYS A 120 -0.19 0.31 -10.11
N ALA A 121 -1.01 -0.74 -10.15
CA ALA A 121 -1.04 -1.68 -11.25
C ALA A 121 -2.47 -2.15 -11.55
N VAL A 122 -2.70 -2.49 -12.81
CA VAL A 122 -3.97 -3.09 -13.27
C VAL A 122 -3.78 -4.58 -13.41
N ALA A 123 -4.59 -5.37 -12.70
CA ALA A 123 -4.60 -6.82 -12.85
C ALA A 123 -5.25 -7.18 -14.19
N LYS A 124 -4.52 -7.87 -15.08
CA LYS A 124 -5.03 -8.32 -16.38
C LYS A 124 -5.52 -9.75 -16.24
N GLY A 125 -6.69 -10.05 -16.79
CA GLY A 125 -7.21 -11.43 -16.86
C GLY A 125 -6.61 -12.18 -18.04
N GLN A 126 -6.57 -13.51 -17.98
CA GLN A 126 -6.29 -14.28 -19.19
C GLN A 126 -7.38 -13.98 -20.22
N GLY A 127 -6.99 -13.76 -21.48
CA GLY A 127 -7.97 -13.62 -22.56
C GLY A 127 -8.90 -14.84 -22.58
N LEU A 128 -10.10 -14.70 -23.15
CA LEU A 128 -11.18 -15.70 -23.17
C LEU A 128 -10.82 -17.12 -23.69
N GLY A 129 -9.56 -17.40 -24.04
CA GLY A 129 -9.08 -18.70 -24.51
C GLY A 129 -8.62 -19.70 -23.43
N SER A 130 -8.66 -19.37 -22.13
CA SER A 130 -8.09 -20.25 -21.08
C SER A 130 -8.87 -20.32 -19.76
N LEU A 131 -10.19 -20.09 -19.79
CA LEU A 131 -11.01 -20.39 -18.61
C LEU A 131 -11.14 -21.91 -18.43
N PRO A 132 -10.71 -22.51 -17.30
CA PRO A 132 -11.30 -23.77 -16.89
C PRO A 132 -12.79 -23.50 -16.66
N CYS A 133 -13.62 -24.15 -17.47
CA CYS A 133 -15.07 -24.07 -17.39
C CYS A 133 -15.49 -24.54 -15.98
N GLY A 134 -15.66 -23.62 -15.02
CA GLY A 134 -15.95 -24.00 -13.63
C GLY A 134 -16.06 -22.88 -12.60
N SER A 135 -15.32 -21.77 -12.71
CA SER A 135 -15.38 -20.72 -11.69
C SER A 135 -16.28 -19.55 -12.11
N ALA A 136 -17.58 -19.83 -12.19
CA ALA A 136 -18.61 -18.82 -12.35
C ALA A 136 -18.96 -18.17 -10.99
N LEU A 137 -18.87 -16.83 -10.94
CA LEU A 137 -19.75 -15.92 -10.19
C LEU A 137 -19.88 -16.07 -8.67
N LEU A 138 -19.17 -15.22 -7.92
CA LEU A 138 -19.74 -14.50 -6.77
C LEU A 138 -19.20 -13.07 -6.73
N ALA A 139 -19.80 -12.18 -7.52
CA ALA A 139 -19.68 -10.74 -7.31
C ALA A 139 -20.97 -10.04 -7.77
N LEU A 140 -22.08 -10.32 -7.08
CA LEU A 140 -23.25 -9.45 -7.11
C LEU A 140 -23.80 -9.32 -5.69
N GLY A 141 -23.47 -8.19 -5.07
CA GLY A 141 -23.98 -7.83 -3.75
C GLY A 141 -23.81 -6.35 -3.49
N ALA A 142 -24.57 -5.51 -4.22
CA ALA A 142 -25.20 -4.27 -3.76
C ALA A 142 -25.41 -3.27 -4.91
N LEU A 143 -26.61 -3.26 -5.51
CA LEU A 143 -27.39 -2.04 -5.72
C LEU A 143 -28.82 -2.43 -6.09
N GLY A 144 -29.79 -1.86 -5.38
CA GLY A 144 -31.18 -2.29 -5.40
C GLY A 144 -31.86 -2.16 -6.76
N MET A 145 -32.69 -3.15 -7.07
CA MET A 145 -33.76 -2.99 -8.05
C MET A 145 -34.98 -3.80 -7.60
N VAL A 146 -35.79 -3.20 -6.72
CA VAL A 146 -37.17 -3.65 -6.49
C VAL A 146 -37.96 -3.30 -7.75
N MET A 147 -38.06 -4.24 -8.68
CA MET A 147 -38.99 -4.15 -9.80
C MET A 147 -40.36 -4.63 -9.31
N THR A 148 -41.23 -3.68 -8.96
CA THR A 148 -42.68 -3.95 -8.83
C THR A 148 -43.20 -4.35 -10.21
N ARG A 149 -43.37 -5.66 -10.45
CA ARG A 149 -44.11 -6.14 -11.62
C ARG A 149 -45.60 -5.88 -11.43
N ARG A 150 -46.08 -4.80 -12.01
CA ARG A 150 -47.49 -4.53 -12.27
C ARG A 150 -47.96 -5.47 -13.38
N GLY A 151 -48.61 -6.58 -13.03
CA GLY A 151 -49.25 -7.49 -13.98
C GLY A 151 -50.75 -7.22 -14.06
N LYS A 152 -51.18 -6.47 -15.06
CA LYS A 152 -52.58 -6.38 -15.52
C LYS A 152 -52.74 -7.26 -16.76
N ARG A 153 -53.73 -8.16 -16.74
CA ARG A 153 -54.55 -8.72 -17.84
C ARG A 153 -55.36 -9.88 -17.24
N ASP A 154 -56.62 -9.70 -16.90
CA ASP A 154 -57.84 -9.63 -17.74
C ASP A 154 -58.38 -11.01 -18.17
N ALA A 155 -59.68 -11.15 -17.92
CA ALA A 155 -60.71 -11.89 -18.64
C ALA A 155 -61.06 -13.35 -18.26
N THR A 156 -62.34 -13.48 -17.85
CA THR A 156 -63.35 -14.51 -18.21
C THR A 156 -63.12 -15.98 -17.83
N ARG A 157 -63.92 -16.49 -16.88
CA ARG A 157 -65.15 -17.25 -17.17
C ARG A 157 -66.03 -17.32 -15.92
#